data_AF-A0A836TYM6-F1
#
_entry.id   AF-A0A836TYM6-F1
#
_cell.length_a   1.000
_cell.length_b   1.000
_cell.length_c   1.000
_cell.angle_alpha   90.00
_cell.angle_beta   90.00
_cell.angle_gamma   90.00
#
_symmetry.space_group_name_H-M   'P 1'
#
loop_
_entity.id
_entity.type
_entity.pdbx_description
1 polymer ?
#
loop_
_entity_poly.entity_id
_entity_poly.type
_entity_poly.pdbx_seq_one_letter_code
_entity_poly.pdbx_strand_id
1 'polypeptide(L)'
;MHMPDSKNIFIFYLLLLASVIFSTPAYSEPIYKPTISILIDDLGYKSKEDLRALALPGPVAYAILPHAPHTDKMSRIALQYGKEVLLHQPMQAMDKNKFLGPGALTLNMTREEFLETLHINMRAVPNLIGLDNHMGSLLTRHPGHMQWLMEILKSNGQFFISIV
;
A
#
# COMPACT_ATOMS: atom_id res chain seq x y z
N MET A 1 -65.56 -3.78 37.34
CA MET A 1 -64.15 -4.14 37.07
C MET A 1 -64.16 -5.25 36.02
N HIS A 2 -64.03 -4.90 34.74
CA HIS A 2 -64.16 -5.87 33.64
C HIS A 2 -62.77 -6.44 33.36
N MET A 3 -62.56 -7.73 33.65
CA MET A 3 -61.29 -8.39 33.35
C MET A 3 -61.15 -8.54 31.82
N PRO A 4 -59.99 -8.22 31.24
CA PRO A 4 -59.78 -8.39 29.81
C PRO A 4 -59.88 -9.86 29.41
N ASP A 5 -60.54 -10.12 28.27
CA ASP A 5 -60.76 -11.46 27.73
C ASP A 5 -59.42 -12.17 27.49
N SER A 6 -59.30 -13.40 28.01
CA SER A 6 -58.13 -14.27 27.88
C SER A 6 -57.64 -14.45 26.43
N LYS A 7 -58.55 -14.35 25.46
CA LYS A 7 -58.20 -14.40 24.02
C LYS A 7 -57.38 -13.19 23.57
N ASN A 8 -57.69 -12.00 24.11
CA ASN A 8 -56.96 -10.78 23.78
C ASN A 8 -55.55 -10.77 24.38
N ILE A 9 -55.39 -11.40 25.56
CA ILE A 9 -54.08 -11.59 26.20
C ILE A 9 -53.21 -12.53 25.35
N PHE A 10 -53.78 -13.65 24.88
CA PHE A 10 -53.04 -14.60 24.04
C PHE A 10 -52.64 -14.00 22.69
N ILE A 11 -53.53 -13.27 22.03
CA ILE A 11 -53.23 -12.55 20.78
C ILE A 11 -52.13 -11.52 21.00
N PHE A 12 -52.14 -10.81 22.13
CA PHE A 12 -51.10 -9.84 22.47
C PHE A 12 -49.73 -10.49 22.61
N TYR A 13 -49.62 -11.62 23.32
CA TYR A 13 -48.36 -12.35 23.43
C TYR A 13 -47.91 -12.95 22.10
N LEU A 14 -48.84 -13.43 21.25
CA LEU A 14 -48.52 -13.94 19.92
C LEU A 14 -47.98 -12.84 19.00
N LEU A 15 -48.58 -11.64 19.03
CA LEU A 15 -48.11 -10.47 18.28
C LEU A 15 -46.75 -9.98 18.80
N LEU A 16 -46.52 -10.04 20.11
CA LEU A 16 -45.24 -9.66 20.74
C LEU A 16 -44.13 -10.68 20.45
N LEU A 17 -44.47 -11.97 20.33
CA LEU A 17 -43.52 -13.00 19.88
C LEU A 17 -43.18 -12.83 18.39
N ALA A 18 -44.18 -12.51 17.56
CA ALA A 18 -43.99 -12.25 16.15
C ALA A 18 -43.08 -11.04 15.90
N SER A 19 -43.23 -9.94 16.65
CA SER A 19 -42.38 -8.75 16.47
C SER A 19 -40.90 -9.01 16.79
N VAL A 20 -40.60 -9.90 17.75
CA VAL A 20 -39.22 -10.32 18.06
C VAL A 20 -38.64 -11.19 16.94
N ILE A 21 -39.44 -12.08 16.33
CA ILE A 21 -38.99 -12.97 15.25
C ILE A 21 -38.82 -12.23 13.91
N PHE A 22 -39.64 -11.20 13.66
CA PHE A 22 -39.57 -10.36 12.46
C PHE A 22 -38.70 -9.10 12.63
N SER A 23 -37.94 -9.00 13.72
CA SER A 23 -36.92 -7.96 13.88
C SER A 23 -35.77 -8.24 12.92
N THR A 24 -35.85 -7.71 11.70
CA THR A 24 -34.71 -7.73 10.78
C THR A 24 -33.57 -6.95 11.45
N PRO A 25 -32.35 -7.51 11.55
CA PRO A 25 -31.21 -6.70 11.95
C PRO A 25 -31.11 -5.56 10.94
N ALA A 26 -31.24 -4.32 11.41
CA ALA A 26 -30.95 -3.16 10.61
C ALA A 26 -29.46 -3.22 10.27
N TYR A 27 -29.16 -3.76 9.09
CA TYR A 27 -27.82 -3.77 8.54
C TYR A 27 -27.52 -2.31 8.17
N SER A 28 -26.84 -1.59 9.06
CA SER A 28 -26.28 -0.31 8.67
C SER A 28 -25.23 -0.64 7.61
N GLU A 29 -25.45 -0.16 6.38
CA GLU A 29 -24.39 -0.16 5.37
C GLU A 29 -23.12 0.41 6.03
N PRO A 30 -21.98 -0.29 5.95
CA PRO A 30 -20.75 0.22 6.51
C PRO A 30 -20.54 1.63 5.96
N ILE A 31 -20.46 2.61 6.87
CA ILE A 31 -20.16 3.99 6.48
C ILE A 31 -18.71 3.99 6.02
N TYR A 32 -18.51 3.77 4.73
CA TYR A 32 -17.23 3.98 4.07
C TYR A 32 -16.96 5.48 4.10
N LYS A 33 -16.27 5.92 5.15
CA LYS A 33 -15.72 7.28 5.18
C LYS A 33 -14.68 7.37 4.06
N PRO A 34 -14.73 8.41 3.22
CA PRO A 34 -13.67 8.67 2.25
C PRO A 34 -12.32 8.65 2.97
N THR A 35 -11.39 7.84 2.46
CA THR A 35 -10.04 7.68 3.00
C THR A 35 -9.05 8.19 1.98
N ILE A 36 -8.02 8.89 2.45
CA ILE A 36 -6.92 9.41 1.62
C ILE A 36 -5.63 8.79 2.14
N SER A 37 -4.82 8.26 1.22
CA SER A 37 -3.45 7.84 1.48
C SER A 37 -2.49 8.83 0.82
N ILE A 38 -1.39 9.14 1.49
CA ILE A 38 -0.36 10.05 1.01
C ILE A 38 0.97 9.30 0.96
N LEU A 39 1.57 9.26 -0.23
CA LEU A 39 2.92 8.75 -0.48
C LEU A 39 3.81 9.92 -0.93
N ILE A 40 5.02 10.01 -0.39
CA ILE A 40 6.03 10.99 -0.81
C ILE A 40 7.24 10.24 -1.40
N ASP A 41 7.54 10.54 -2.66
CA ASP A 41 8.58 9.86 -3.44
C ASP A 41 9.96 10.54 -3.35
N ASP A 42 10.94 9.93 -4.01
CA ASP A 42 12.29 10.46 -4.24
C ASP A 42 13.14 10.70 -2.99
N LEU A 43 12.86 10.02 -1.87
CA LEU A 43 13.74 10.10 -0.71
C LEU A 43 15.09 9.45 -0.99
N GLY A 44 16.15 10.02 -0.42
CA GLY A 44 17.50 9.44 -0.40
C GLY A 44 18.59 10.34 -0.97
N TYR A 45 18.25 11.39 -1.71
CA TYR A 45 19.22 12.34 -2.28
C TYR A 45 19.30 13.68 -1.57
N LYS A 46 18.24 14.11 -0.87
CA LYS A 46 18.11 15.48 -0.34
C LYS A 46 17.99 15.44 1.16
N SER A 47 19.08 15.12 1.88
CA SER A 47 18.98 14.83 3.32
C SER A 47 18.26 15.89 4.15
N LYS A 48 18.31 17.19 3.81
CA LYS A 48 17.61 18.22 4.58
C LYS A 48 16.09 18.19 4.32
N GLU A 49 15.70 18.00 3.07
CA GLU A 49 14.30 17.92 2.63
C GLU A 49 13.67 16.60 3.09
N ASP A 50 14.38 15.49 2.92
CA ASP A 50 13.93 14.14 3.31
C ASP A 50 13.66 14.08 4.82
N LEU A 51 14.53 14.67 5.64
CA LEU A 51 14.33 14.77 7.08
C LEU A 51 13.10 15.62 7.45
N ARG A 52 12.83 16.69 6.70
CA ARG A 52 11.61 17.50 6.90
C ARG A 52 10.36 16.71 6.51
N ALA A 53 10.42 15.94 5.42
CA ALA A 53 9.33 15.10 4.98
C ALA A 53 9.02 14.01 6.01
N LEU A 54 10.04 13.30 6.50
CA LEU A 54 9.89 12.26 7.53
C LEU A 54 9.35 12.80 8.87
N ALA A 55 9.58 14.08 9.16
CA ALA A 55 9.07 14.75 10.36
C ALA A 55 7.59 15.15 10.27
N LEU A 56 6.91 14.98 9.13
CA LEU A 56 5.48 15.28 9.00
C LEU A 56 4.66 14.45 10.01
N PRO A 57 3.67 15.05 10.70
CA PRO A 57 2.83 14.33 11.64
C PRO A 57 1.87 13.37 10.91
N GLY A 58 1.51 12.28 11.58
CA GLY A 58 0.51 11.33 11.09
C GLY A 58 1.02 10.24 10.12
N PRO A 59 0.09 9.43 9.57
CA PRO A 59 0.39 8.28 8.72
C PRO A 59 0.64 8.71 7.27
N VAL A 60 1.88 9.11 6.98
CA VAL A 60 2.37 9.37 5.62
C VAL A 60 3.35 8.25 5.27
N ALA A 61 3.19 7.67 4.08
CA ALA A 61 4.11 6.69 3.54
C ALA A 61 5.20 7.38 2.72
N TYR A 62 6.36 6.75 2.61
CA TYR A 62 7.50 7.31 1.87
C TYR A 62 8.13 6.28 0.95
N ALA A 63 8.40 6.66 -0.28
CA ALA A 63 9.14 5.84 -1.23
C ALA A 63 10.62 6.28 -1.25
N ILE A 64 11.52 5.34 -0.98
CA ILE A 64 12.96 5.59 -0.87
C ILE A 64 13.68 4.96 -2.06
N LEU A 65 14.46 5.76 -2.78
CA LEU A 65 15.30 5.28 -3.89
C LEU A 65 16.37 4.33 -3.36
N PRO A 66 16.60 3.17 -4.01
CA PRO A 66 17.72 2.31 -3.66
C PRO A 66 19.04 2.99 -4.05
N HIS A 67 20.08 2.73 -3.26
CA HIS A 67 21.46 3.16 -3.53
C HIS A 67 21.67 4.68 -3.67
N ALA A 68 20.73 5.50 -3.20
CA ALA A 68 20.93 6.93 -3.06
C ALA A 68 21.89 7.20 -1.88
N PRO A 69 22.61 8.34 -1.86
CA PRO A 69 23.62 8.62 -0.84
C PRO A 69 23.13 8.57 0.62
N HIS A 70 21.82 8.70 0.84
CA HIS A 70 21.21 8.72 2.16
C HIS A 70 20.15 7.62 2.37
N THR A 71 20.04 6.62 1.50
CA THR A 71 19.04 5.54 1.60
C THR A 71 19.03 4.87 2.99
N ASP A 72 20.19 4.44 3.49
CA ASP A 72 20.30 3.80 4.81
C ASP A 72 19.88 4.73 5.96
N LYS A 73 20.25 6.02 5.85
CA LYS A 73 19.89 7.02 6.86
C LYS A 73 18.38 7.25 6.86
N MET A 74 17.77 7.42 5.69
CA MET A 74 16.32 7.66 5.59
C MET A 74 15.52 6.44 6.03
N SER A 75 15.93 5.24 5.63
CA SER A 75 15.27 3.99 6.02
C SER A 75 15.28 3.79 7.54
N ARG A 76 16.41 4.05 8.21
CA ARG A 76 16.49 3.95 9.69
C ARG A 76 15.63 4.99 10.40
N ILE A 77 15.63 6.24 9.90
CA ILE A 77 14.84 7.32 10.52
C ILE A 77 13.34 7.09 10.30
N ALA A 78 12.94 6.65 9.10
CA ALA A 78 11.57 6.28 8.80
C ALA A 78 11.08 5.18 9.76
N LEU A 79 11.89 4.12 9.97
CA LEU A 79 11.59 3.08 10.93
C LEU A 79 11.48 3.62 12.37
N GLN A 80 12.43 4.44 12.81
CA GLN A 80 12.42 5.04 14.14
C GLN A 80 11.16 5.88 14.37
N TYR A 81 10.65 6.54 13.33
CA TYR A 81 9.45 7.38 13.39
C TYR A 81 8.16 6.60 13.11
N GLY A 82 8.24 5.27 12.96
CA GLY A 82 7.10 4.41 12.68
C GLY A 82 6.42 4.72 11.34
N LYS A 83 7.19 5.16 10.35
CA LYS A 83 6.68 5.47 9.00
C LYS A 83 6.63 4.22 8.14
N GLU A 84 5.60 4.15 7.30
CA GLU A 84 5.51 3.15 6.24
C GLU A 84 6.47 3.50 5.10
N VAL A 85 7.18 2.49 4.60
CA VAL A 85 8.23 2.66 3.58
C VAL A 85 7.96 1.76 2.38
N LEU A 86 8.04 2.35 1.19
CA LEU A 86 8.10 1.65 -0.07
C LEU A 86 9.50 1.77 -0.66
N LEU A 87 9.88 0.78 -1.47
CA LEU A 87 11.04 0.93 -2.35
C LEU A 87 10.62 1.69 -3.60
N HIS A 88 11.23 2.86 -3.82
CA HIS A 88 11.09 3.64 -5.05
C HIS A 88 11.94 3.03 -6.15
N GLN A 89 11.43 1.97 -6.79
CA GLN A 89 12.22 1.11 -7.66
C GLN A 89 12.46 1.79 -9.01
N PRO A 90 13.72 2.05 -9.42
CA PRO A 90 13.98 2.58 -10.74
C PRO A 90 13.62 1.59 -11.85
N MET A 91 12.86 2.06 -12.82
CA MET A 91 12.33 1.25 -13.90
C MET A 91 12.46 1.98 -15.23
N GLN A 92 12.83 1.25 -16.29
CA GLN A 92 13.01 1.82 -17.62
C GLN A 92 11.77 2.57 -18.11
N ALA A 93 11.99 3.76 -18.65
CA ALA A 93 10.97 4.61 -19.24
C ALA A 93 11.11 4.69 -20.77
N MET A 94 10.06 5.19 -21.43
CA MET A 94 10.08 5.46 -22.87
C MET A 94 11.12 6.53 -23.24
N ASP A 95 11.28 7.53 -22.39
CA ASP A 95 12.22 8.64 -22.56
C ASP A 95 12.96 8.97 -21.26
N LYS A 96 13.89 9.94 -21.32
CA LYS A 96 14.58 10.50 -20.14
C LYS A 96 15.31 9.49 -19.25
N ASN A 97 15.69 8.32 -19.77
CA ASN A 97 16.43 7.29 -19.04
C ASN A 97 17.79 7.73 -18.46
N LYS A 98 18.27 8.94 -18.80
CA LYS A 98 19.41 9.58 -18.10
C LYS A 98 19.14 9.83 -16.60
N PHE A 99 17.88 9.79 -16.15
CA PHE A 99 17.47 9.99 -14.76
C PHE A 99 17.05 8.69 -14.04
N LEU A 100 17.29 7.51 -14.64
CA LEU A 100 16.93 6.23 -14.03
C LEU A 100 17.64 6.04 -12.67
N GLY A 101 18.91 6.41 -12.59
CA GLY A 101 19.71 6.17 -11.40
C GLY A 101 20.13 4.69 -11.25
N PRO A 102 20.85 4.38 -10.16
CA PRO A 102 21.37 3.03 -9.89
C PRO A 102 20.26 2.03 -9.57
N GLY A 103 20.51 0.74 -9.85
CA GLY A 103 19.57 -0.34 -9.53
C GLY A 103 18.35 -0.42 -10.47
N ALA A 104 18.40 0.20 -11.65
CA ALA A 104 17.27 0.21 -12.56
C ALA A 104 16.97 -1.15 -13.17
N LEU A 105 15.68 -1.49 -13.22
CA LEU A 105 15.15 -2.65 -13.93
C LEU A 105 14.83 -2.25 -15.38
N THR A 106 15.33 -3.04 -16.33
CA THR A 106 15.26 -2.72 -17.78
C THR A 106 14.83 -3.93 -18.60
N LEU A 107 14.26 -3.69 -19.79
CA LEU A 107 13.72 -4.76 -20.66
C LEU A 107 14.78 -5.62 -21.34
N ASN A 108 16.05 -5.22 -21.28
CA ASN A 108 17.18 -6.01 -21.81
C ASN A 108 17.74 -7.00 -20.79
N MET A 109 17.24 -7.01 -19.55
CA MET A 109 17.66 -7.96 -18.53
C MET A 109 17.06 -9.33 -18.78
N THR A 110 17.84 -10.36 -18.52
CA THR A 110 17.31 -11.72 -18.29
C THR A 110 16.48 -11.74 -17.00
N ARG A 111 15.66 -12.78 -16.82
CA ARG A 111 14.86 -12.93 -15.60
C ARG A 111 15.76 -13.00 -14.37
N GLU A 112 16.90 -13.68 -14.48
CA GLU A 112 17.87 -13.85 -13.39
C GLU A 112 18.48 -12.50 -12.98
N GLU A 113 18.97 -11.70 -13.94
CA GLU A 113 19.52 -10.37 -13.67
C GLU A 113 18.47 -9.41 -13.08
N PHE A 114 17.24 -9.48 -13.58
CA PHE A 114 16.13 -8.68 -13.08
C PHE A 114 15.84 -9.00 -11.61
N LEU A 115 15.72 -10.28 -11.28
CA LEU A 115 15.41 -10.72 -9.93
C LEU A 115 16.57 -10.46 -8.96
N GLU A 116 17.81 -10.67 -9.40
CA GLU A 116 18.99 -10.34 -8.59
C GLU A 116 19.05 -8.84 -8.29
N THR A 117 18.86 -7.99 -9.30
CA THR A 117 18.83 -6.53 -9.15
C THR A 117 17.72 -6.10 -8.19
N LEU A 118 16.52 -6.64 -8.36
CA LEU A 118 15.39 -6.37 -7.46
C LEU A 118 15.72 -6.76 -6.02
N HIS A 119 16.26 -7.96 -5.78
CA HIS A 119 16.64 -8.39 -4.43
C HIS A 119 17.75 -7.56 -3.81
N ILE A 120 18.71 -7.07 -4.61
CA ILE A 120 19.73 -6.12 -4.14
C ILE A 120 19.07 -4.81 -3.70
N ASN A 121 18.16 -4.27 -4.50
CA ASN A 121 17.47 -3.01 -4.19
C ASN A 121 16.59 -3.12 -2.95
N MET A 122 15.84 -4.23 -2.82
CA MET A 122 14.99 -4.49 -1.65
C MET A 122 15.81 -4.61 -0.37
N ARG A 123 17.03 -5.18 -0.43
CA ARG A 123 17.93 -5.23 0.74
C ARG A 123 18.49 -3.86 1.13
N ALA A 124 18.63 -2.94 0.18
CA ALA A 124 19.06 -1.57 0.45
C ALA A 124 18.00 -0.75 1.20
N VAL A 125 16.72 -1.14 1.13
CA VAL A 125 15.61 -0.48 1.83
C VAL A 125 14.90 -1.48 2.75
N PRO A 126 15.45 -1.77 3.95
CA PRO A 126 14.87 -2.76 4.84
C PRO A 126 13.50 -2.32 5.39
N ASN A 127 12.66 -3.31 5.75
CA ASN A 127 11.31 -3.11 6.29
C ASN A 127 10.30 -2.45 5.33
N LEU A 128 10.53 -2.56 4.02
CA LEU A 128 9.57 -2.09 3.03
C LEU A 128 8.26 -2.90 3.07
N ILE A 129 7.12 -2.23 2.92
CA ILE A 129 5.78 -2.83 2.86
C ILE A 129 5.30 -3.06 1.42
N GLY A 130 5.97 -2.43 0.46
CA GLY A 130 5.59 -2.46 -0.94
C GLY A 130 6.62 -1.77 -1.83
N LEU A 131 6.32 -1.73 -3.11
CA LEU A 131 7.10 -1.04 -4.14
C LEU A 131 6.23 -0.02 -4.86
N ASP A 132 6.86 1.03 -5.32
CA ASP A 132 6.37 1.88 -6.39
C ASP A 132 7.48 2.04 -7.44
N ASN A 133 7.15 2.66 -8.57
CA ASN A 133 8.10 2.83 -9.68
C ASN A 133 8.67 4.25 -9.70
N HIS A 134 9.99 4.40 -9.73
CA HIS A 134 10.63 5.61 -10.24
C HIS A 134 10.66 5.56 -11.77
N MET A 135 9.96 6.49 -12.42
CA MET A 135 9.72 6.52 -13.86
C MET A 135 8.95 5.28 -14.38
N GLY A 136 9.57 4.34 -15.08
CA GLY A 136 8.94 3.05 -15.40
C GLY A 136 7.95 2.99 -16.56
N SER A 137 7.69 4.08 -17.29
CA SER A 137 6.65 4.10 -18.34
C SER A 137 6.82 3.03 -19.44
N LEU A 138 8.03 2.52 -19.69
CA LEU A 138 8.23 1.40 -20.62
C LEU A 138 8.09 0.05 -19.91
N LEU A 139 8.77 -0.13 -18.77
CA LEU A 139 8.79 -1.41 -18.05
C LEU A 139 7.40 -1.82 -17.56
N THR A 140 6.61 -0.89 -17.00
CA THR A 140 5.29 -1.18 -16.42
C THR A 140 4.27 -1.68 -17.45
N ARG A 141 4.51 -1.45 -18.74
CA ARG A 141 3.67 -1.93 -19.85
C ARG A 141 4.08 -3.30 -20.36
N HIS A 142 5.23 -3.83 -19.93
CA HIS A 142 5.71 -5.11 -20.40
C HIS A 142 5.20 -6.25 -19.49
N PRO A 143 4.27 -7.10 -19.95
CA PRO A 143 3.62 -8.08 -19.09
C PRO A 143 4.59 -9.11 -18.50
N GLY A 144 5.59 -9.57 -19.26
CA GLY A 144 6.58 -10.56 -18.77
C GLY A 144 7.41 -10.06 -17.57
N HIS A 145 8.08 -8.91 -17.71
CA HIS A 145 8.86 -8.29 -16.64
C HIS A 145 8.00 -7.93 -15.42
N MET A 146 6.81 -7.36 -15.64
CA MET A 146 5.89 -7.05 -14.54
C MET A 146 5.36 -8.32 -13.86
N GLN A 147 5.17 -9.41 -14.59
CA GLN A 147 4.82 -10.69 -13.98
C GLN A 147 5.93 -11.16 -13.03
N TRP A 148 7.20 -11.09 -13.43
CA TRP A 148 8.32 -11.47 -12.56
C TRP A 148 8.38 -10.62 -11.29
N LEU A 149 8.17 -9.30 -11.42
CA LEU A 149 8.08 -8.39 -10.27
C LEU A 149 6.94 -8.79 -9.33
N MET A 150 5.74 -8.98 -9.88
CA MET A 150 4.54 -9.29 -9.09
C MET A 150 4.62 -10.65 -8.41
N GLU A 151 5.30 -11.63 -9.00
CA GLU A 151 5.58 -12.93 -8.37
C GLU A 151 6.38 -12.75 -7.06
N ILE A 152 7.43 -11.92 -7.07
CA ILE A 152 8.25 -11.61 -5.89
C ILE A 152 7.47 -10.82 -4.84
N LEU A 153 6.73 -9.79 -5.26
CA LEU A 153 5.93 -8.99 -4.32
C LEU A 153 4.88 -9.86 -3.63
N LYS A 154 4.20 -10.72 -4.40
CA LYS A 154 3.22 -11.67 -3.86
C LYS A 154 3.84 -12.66 -2.89
N SER A 155 5.02 -13.22 -3.19
CA SER A 155 5.68 -14.16 -2.27
C SER A 155 6.07 -13.51 -0.94
N ASN A 156 6.32 -12.21 -0.96
CA ASN A 156 6.74 -11.44 0.22
C ASN A 156 5.55 -10.77 0.95
N GLY A 157 4.32 -10.94 0.47
CA GLY A 157 3.15 -10.25 1.04
C GLY A 157 3.15 -8.74 0.83
N GLN A 158 3.86 -8.28 -0.20
CA GLN A 158 4.04 -6.87 -0.54
C GLN A 158 3.14 -6.46 -1.71
N PHE A 159 2.85 -5.18 -1.81
CA PHE A 159 2.02 -4.62 -2.87
C PHE A 159 2.82 -3.71 -3.81
N PHE A 160 2.20 -3.36 -4.94
CA PHE A 160 2.73 -2.41 -5.91
C PHE A 160 1.80 -1.21 -6.06
N ILE A 161 2.35 0.00 -6.10
CA ILE A 161 1.64 1.23 -6.48
C ILE A 161 2.25 1.74 -7.79
N SER A 162 1.41 1.89 -8.82
CA SER A 162 1.82 2.51 -10.09
C SER A 162 1.67 4.03 -10.01
N ILE A 163 2.71 4.78 -10.38
CA ILE A 163 2.66 6.25 -10.47
C ILE A 163 2.74 6.80 -11.92
N VAL A 164 2.66 5.90 -12.92
CA VAL A 164 2.67 6.21 -14.37
C VAL A 164 1.57 5.50 -15.14
#